data_AF-A0A223Z5J8-F1
#
_entry.id   AF-A0A223Z5J8-F1
#
_cell.length_a   1.000
_cell.length_b   1.000
_cell.length_c   1.000
_cell.angle_alpha   90.00
_cell.angle_beta   90.00
_cell.angle_gamma   90.00
#
_symmetry.space_group_name_H-M   'P 1'
#
loop_
_entity.id
_entity.type
_entity.pdbx_description
1 polymer ?
#
loop_
_entity_poly.entity_id
_entity_poly.type
_entity_poly.pdbx_seq_one_letter_code
_entity_poly.pdbx_strand_id
1 'polypeptide(L)'
;DIADGVHPDLQIGPSTDIISGEGRILTAGGIDTHVHLISPSQIMEALATGMTTLSGGGTGPSEGTRATTVTPGAWHLQTIPRSIDPYPINLLLLGKGNTVSMEG
;
A
#
# COMPACT_ATOMS: atom_id res chain seq x y z
N ASP A 1 31.60 -5.76 20.87
CA ASP A 1 32.64 -6.17 21.84
C ASP A 1 33.99 -6.49 21.20
N ILE A 2 34.02 -6.94 19.93
CA ILE A 2 35.25 -7.30 19.20
C ILE A 2 35.48 -6.47 17.92
N ALA A 3 34.53 -5.60 17.57
CA ALA A 3 34.58 -4.73 16.40
C ALA A 3 34.42 -3.28 16.84
N ASP A 4 35.24 -2.40 16.26
CA ASP A 4 35.25 -0.97 16.56
C ASP A 4 34.14 -0.24 15.77
N GLY A 5 33.61 0.86 16.33
CA GLY A 5 32.74 1.79 15.60
C GLY A 5 31.30 1.33 15.34
N VAL A 6 30.83 0.25 15.97
CA VAL A 6 29.43 -0.22 15.82
C VAL A 6 28.46 0.78 16.47
N HIS A 7 27.48 1.27 15.72
CA HIS A 7 26.43 2.16 16.24
C HIS A 7 25.59 1.43 17.31
N PRO A 8 25.20 2.09 18.42
CA PRO A 8 24.43 1.45 19.49
C PRO A 8 23.13 0.77 19.01
N ASP A 9 22.43 1.37 18.04
CA ASP A 9 21.17 0.85 17.47
C ASP A 9 21.36 -0.25 16.41
N LEU A 10 22.59 -0.63 16.05
CA LEU A 10 22.90 -1.57 14.96
C LEU A 10 23.63 -2.84 15.44
N GLN A 11 23.44 -3.24 16.70
CA GLN A 11 24.04 -4.47 17.23
C GLN A 11 23.32 -5.71 16.71
N ILE A 12 24.10 -6.69 16.22
CA ILE A 12 23.60 -8.02 15.86
C ILE A 12 23.71 -8.92 17.10
N GLY A 13 22.61 -9.52 17.52
CA GLY A 13 22.54 -10.38 18.69
C GLY A 13 21.73 -11.67 18.46
N PRO A 14 21.47 -12.45 19.52
CA PRO A 14 20.75 -13.73 19.42
C PRO A 14 19.33 -13.64 18.84
N SER A 15 18.74 -12.44 18.80
CA SER A 15 17.39 -12.19 18.28
C SER A 15 17.38 -11.48 16.93
N THR A 16 18.55 -11.35 16.28
CA THR A 16 18.68 -10.70 14.97
C THR A 16 18.72 -11.76 13.87
N ASP A 17 17.77 -11.70 12.93
CA ASP A 17 17.84 -12.48 11.69
C ASP A 17 18.60 -11.70 10.60
N ILE A 18 19.16 -12.41 9.62
CA ILE A 18 20.07 -11.84 8.63
C ILE A 18 19.54 -12.07 7.21
N ILE A 19 19.40 -10.98 6.46
CA ILE A 19 19.15 -10.99 5.01
C ILE A 19 20.40 -10.50 4.30
N SER A 20 20.98 -11.32 3.40
CA SER A 20 22.20 -10.94 2.68
C SER A 20 21.92 -9.88 1.59
N GLY A 21 22.57 -8.73 1.73
CA GLY A 21 22.51 -7.63 0.76
C GLY A 21 23.71 -7.55 -0.19
N GLU A 22 24.68 -8.47 -0.10
CA GLU A 22 25.89 -8.43 -0.94
C GLU A 22 25.55 -8.53 -2.43
N GLY A 23 26.06 -7.60 -3.24
CA GLY A 23 25.77 -7.54 -4.68
C GLY A 23 24.32 -7.22 -5.03
N ARG A 24 23.53 -6.69 -4.08
CA ARG A 24 22.14 -6.26 -4.28
C ARG A 24 22.00 -4.74 -4.15
N ILE A 25 20.93 -4.21 -4.73
CA ILE A 25 20.47 -2.83 -4.49
C ILE A 25 19.23 -2.93 -3.61
N LEU A 26 19.24 -2.18 -2.51
CA LEU A 26 18.07 -2.02 -1.65
C LEU A 26 17.43 -0.66 -1.96
N THR A 27 16.13 -0.66 -2.24
CA THR A 27 15.32 0.55 -2.40
C THR A 27 14.19 0.53 -1.38
N ALA A 28 13.62 1.71 -1.10
CA ALA A 28 12.30 1.76 -0.50
C ALA A 28 11.27 1.06 -1.41
N GLY A 29 10.19 0.57 -0.82
CA GLY A 29 9.04 0.12 -1.60
C GLY A 29 8.37 1.30 -2.31
N GLY A 30 7.88 1.06 -3.51
CA GLY A 30 7.21 2.09 -4.30
C GLY A 30 5.85 2.49 -3.74
N ILE A 31 5.41 3.70 -4.10
CA ILE A 31 4.10 4.27 -3.80
C ILE A 31 3.40 4.59 -5.12
N ASP A 32 2.33 3.87 -5.45
CA ASP A 32 1.45 4.22 -6.57
C ASP A 32 0.31 5.09 -6.06
N THR A 33 0.18 6.30 -6.64
CA THR A 33 -0.78 7.31 -6.18
C THR A 33 -2.05 7.38 -7.02
N HIS A 34 -2.15 6.59 -8.08
CA HIS A 34 -3.30 6.58 -8.99
C HIS A 34 -3.75 5.15 -9.27
N VAL A 35 -4.38 4.52 -8.28
CA VAL A 35 -4.85 3.14 -8.39
C VAL A 35 -6.37 3.05 -8.50
N HIS A 36 -6.86 2.39 -9.54
CA HIS A 36 -8.27 2.04 -9.68
C HIS A 36 -8.51 0.66 -9.09
N LEU A 37 -9.25 0.54 -7.98
CA LEU A 37 -9.50 -0.74 -7.29
C LEU A 37 -10.54 -1.63 -8.00
N ILE A 38 -10.23 -2.02 -9.24
CA ILE A 38 -11.08 -2.84 -10.14
C ILE A 38 -11.08 -4.31 -9.74
N SER A 39 -9.90 -4.86 -9.42
CA SER A 39 -9.70 -6.28 -9.10
C SER A 39 -8.64 -6.46 -8.02
N PRO A 40 -8.75 -7.45 -7.12
CA PRO A 40 -7.68 -7.79 -6.19
C PRO A 40 -6.39 -8.27 -6.87
N SER A 41 -6.48 -8.80 -8.10
CA SER A 41 -5.31 -9.31 -8.83
C SER A 41 -4.23 -8.24 -9.04
N GLN A 42 -4.60 -6.97 -9.17
CA GLN A 42 -3.64 -5.88 -9.36
C GLN A 42 -2.77 -5.63 -8.11
N ILE A 43 -3.24 -6.02 -6.91
CA ILE A 43 -2.46 -5.88 -5.68
C ILE A 43 -1.25 -6.83 -5.74
N MET A 44 -1.46 -8.04 -6.27
CA MET A 44 -0.37 -9.00 -6.46
C MET A 44 0.64 -8.50 -7.49
N GLU A 45 0.17 -7.90 -8.58
CA GLU A 45 1.05 -7.29 -9.60
C GLU A 45 1.84 -6.11 -9.03
N ALA A 46 1.20 -5.26 -8.22
CA ALA A 46 1.86 -4.15 -7.57
C ALA A 46 2.97 -4.63 -6.62
N LEU A 47 2.71 -5.66 -5.80
CA LEU A 47 3.74 -6.27 -4.94
C LEU A 47 4.89 -6.88 -5.76
N ALA A 48 4.57 -7.60 -6.84
CA ALA A 48 5.57 -8.22 -7.71
C ALA A 48 6.49 -7.19 -8.39
N THR A 49 6.01 -5.97 -8.60
CA THR A 49 6.75 -4.86 -9.21
C THR A 49 7.39 -3.91 -8.18
N GLY A 50 7.38 -4.28 -6.90
CA GLY A 50 8.06 -3.53 -5.83
C GLY A 50 7.23 -2.41 -5.20
N MET A 51 5.94 -2.31 -5.53
CA MET A 51 5.01 -1.40 -4.87
C MET A 51 4.59 -1.95 -3.52
N THR A 52 4.65 -1.13 -2.48
CA THR A 52 4.25 -1.52 -1.11
C THR A 52 3.13 -0.65 -0.56
N THR A 53 2.80 0.44 -1.26
CA THR A 53 1.74 1.37 -0.89
C THR A 53 0.93 1.74 -2.13
N LEU A 54 -0.39 1.68 -2.01
CA LEU A 54 -1.34 2.08 -3.04
C LEU A 54 -2.21 3.22 -2.51
N SER A 55 -2.45 4.21 -3.34
CA SER A 55 -3.40 5.29 -3.10
C SER A 55 -4.35 5.39 -4.28
N GLY A 56 -5.65 5.42 -3.99
CA GLY A 56 -6.66 5.38 -5.04
C GLY A 56 -8.04 5.05 -4.51
N GLY A 57 -8.88 4.43 -5.34
CA GLY A 57 -10.23 4.10 -4.92
C GLY A 57 -10.96 3.20 -5.90
N GLY A 58 -12.06 2.64 -5.45
CA GLY A 58 -12.89 1.76 -6.25
C GLY A 58 -13.74 0.82 -5.43
N THR A 59 -14.64 0.12 -6.11
CA THR A 59 -15.59 -0.82 -5.51
C THR A 59 -15.66 -2.13 -6.31
N GLY A 60 -14.54 -2.52 -6.92
CA GLY A 60 -14.50 -3.62 -7.89
C GLY A 60 -14.82 -3.16 -9.32
N PRO A 61 -15.30 -4.05 -10.21
CA PRO A 61 -15.36 -3.79 -11.66
C PRO A 61 -16.55 -2.93 -12.10
N SER A 62 -16.98 -1.97 -11.28
CA SER A 62 -18.03 -1.02 -11.65
C SER A 62 -17.54 -0.02 -12.69
N GLU A 63 -18.44 0.49 -13.54
CA GLU A 63 -18.10 1.55 -14.49
C GLU A 63 -17.52 2.80 -13.81
N GLY A 64 -18.03 3.14 -12.61
CA GLY A 64 -17.48 4.24 -11.81
C GLY A 64 -16.02 4.02 -11.41
N THR A 65 -15.66 2.80 -11.00
CA THR A 65 -14.27 2.45 -10.65
C THR A 65 -13.38 2.40 -11.87
N ARG A 66 -13.89 1.92 -13.01
CA ARG A 66 -13.15 1.92 -14.28
C ARG A 66 -12.83 3.35 -14.75
N ALA A 67 -13.69 4.31 -14.43
CA ALA A 67 -13.52 5.70 -14.82
C ALA A 67 -12.75 6.55 -13.79
N THR A 68 -12.89 6.26 -12.50
CA THR A 68 -12.42 7.14 -11.42
C THR A 68 -11.80 6.35 -10.26
N THR A 69 -10.76 6.91 -9.63
CA THR A 69 -10.11 6.36 -8.42
C THR A 69 -10.91 6.69 -7.16
N VAL A 70 -12.21 6.40 -7.17
CA VAL A 70 -13.15 6.83 -6.12
C VAL A 70 -13.79 5.65 -5.43
N THR A 71 -13.79 5.71 -4.10
CA THR A 71 -14.56 4.84 -3.20
C THR A 71 -15.77 5.64 -2.68
N PRO A 72 -16.96 5.52 -3.30
CA PRO A 72 -18.06 6.45 -3.06
C PRO A 72 -18.80 6.16 -1.75
N GLY A 73 -18.91 7.16 -0.88
CA GLY A 73 -19.79 7.10 0.30
C GLY A 73 -19.27 6.24 1.46
N ALA A 74 -19.90 6.44 2.63
CA ALA A 74 -19.44 5.88 3.89
C ALA A 74 -19.41 4.35 3.92
N TRP A 75 -20.42 3.69 3.33
CA TRP A 75 -20.50 2.23 3.33
C TRP A 75 -19.32 1.59 2.58
N HIS A 76 -18.98 2.10 1.39
CA HIS A 76 -17.85 1.59 0.62
C HIS A 76 -16.52 1.88 1.33
N LEU A 77 -16.34 3.09 1.86
CA LEU A 77 -15.13 3.47 2.61
C LEU A 77 -14.90 2.58 3.85
N GLN A 78 -15.96 2.08 4.48
CA GLN A 78 -15.85 1.13 5.60
C GLN A 78 -15.64 -0.32 5.16
N THR A 79 -16.06 -0.69 3.95
CA THR A 79 -16.07 -2.08 3.49
C THR A 79 -14.82 -2.45 2.72
N ILE A 80 -14.27 -1.54 1.91
CA ILE A 80 -13.04 -1.81 1.13
C ILE A 80 -11.85 -2.17 2.01
N PRO A 81 -11.56 -1.50 3.15
CA PRO A 81 -10.48 -1.90 4.05
C PRO A 81 -10.60 -3.36 4.54
N ARG A 82 -11.81 -3.89 4.70
CA ARG A 82 -12.01 -5.29 5.10
C ARG A 82 -11.68 -6.27 3.97
N SER A 83 -11.88 -5.86 2.72
CA SER A 83 -11.58 -6.68 1.54
C SER A 83 -10.07 -6.76 1.25
N ILE A 84 -9.31 -5.76 1.68
CA ILE A 84 -7.86 -5.68 1.46
C ILE A 84 -7.03 -6.15 2.67
N ASP A 85 -7.66 -6.39 3.82
CA ASP A 85 -7.02 -6.88 5.05
C ASP A 85 -6.12 -8.12 4.88
N PRO A 86 -6.44 -9.09 4.00
CA PRO A 86 -5.55 -10.24 3.78
C PRO A 86 -4.26 -9.93 3.00
N TYR A 87 -4.13 -8.74 2.41
CA TYR A 87 -3.02 -8.39 1.54
C TYR A 87 -1.96 -7.57 2.29
N PRO A 88 -0.66 -7.87 2.14
CA PRO A 88 0.42 -7.15 2.80
C PRO A 88 0.74 -5.84 2.06
N ILE A 89 -0.23 -4.92 1.98
CA ILE A 89 -0.10 -3.65 1.28
C ILE A 89 -0.62 -2.50 2.16
N ASN A 90 0.07 -1.36 2.13
CA ASN A 90 -0.48 -0.13 2.70
C ASN A 90 -1.50 0.47 1.71
N LEU A 91 -2.64 0.93 2.21
CA LEU A 91 -3.70 1.52 1.37
C LEU A 91 -4.18 2.86 1.89
N LEU A 92 -4.24 3.84 0.99
CA LEU A 92 -4.96 5.11 1.17
C LEU A 92 -6.18 5.12 0.23
N LEU A 93 -7.38 5.28 0.79
CA LEU A 93 -8.63 5.33 0.03
C LEU A 93 -9.11 6.76 -0.21
N LEU A 94 -9.44 7.05 -1.46
CA LEU A 94 -9.97 8.33 -1.93
C LEU A 94 -11.50 8.26 -2.02
N GLY A 95 -12.15 9.25 -1.39
CA GLY A 95 -13.60 9.45 -1.47
C GLY A 95 -14.03 10.19 -2.74
N LYS A 96 -15.33 10.39 -2.89
CA LYS A 96 -15.88 11.18 -3.99
C LYS A 96 -15.86 12.66 -3.62
N GLY A 97 -15.06 13.45 -4.33
CA GLY A 97 -14.90 14.88 -4.05
C GLY A 97 -15.91 15.80 -4.76
N ASN A 98 -16.66 15.30 -5.75
CA ASN A 98 -17.63 16.13 -6.46
C ASN A 98 -18.93 16.26 -5.65
N THR A 99 -19.13 17.42 -5.06
CA THR A 99 -20.37 17.79 -4.39
C THR A 99 -20.56 19.30 -4.53
N VAL A 100 -21.81 19.75 -4.47
CA VAL A 100 -22.17 21.17 -4.30
C VAL A 100 -22.64 21.46 -2.87
N SER A 101 -22.72 20.42 -2.03
CA SER A 101 -23.07 20.52 -0.61
C SER A 101 -21.82 20.81 0.21
N MET A 102 -21.95 21.68 1.21
CA MET A 102 -20.91 21.87 2.22
C MET A 102 -20.79 20.69 3.19
N GLU A 103 -21.86 19.91 3.36
CA GLU A 103 -21.89 18.76 4.28
C GLU A 103 -21.28 17.49 3.68
N GLY A 104 -20.99 17.49 2.36
CA GLY A 104 -20.59 16.29 1.61
C GLY A 104 -21.75 15.66 0.85
#